data_AF-A0A8S2ZTJ8-F1
#
_entry.id   AF-A0A8S2ZTJ8-F1
#
_cell.length_a   1.000
_cell.length_b   1.000
_cell.length_c   1.000
_cell.angle_alpha   90.00
_cell.angle_beta   90.00
_cell.angle_gamma   90.00
#
_symmetry.space_group_name_H-M   'P 1'
#
loop_
_entity.id
_entity.type
_entity.pdbx_description
1 polymer ?
#
loop_
_entity_poly.entity_id
_entity_poly.type
_entity_poly.pdbx_seq_one_letter_code
_entity_poly.pdbx_strand_id
1 'polypeptide(L)'
;MDATGSMSSLLSAVKETVCTMFERAGTVLKEKGLPSDAFQMQFVVYRDYDCKKEGILQSSSWETKPNNLRNFITPIAATGGGDYEEAIEIGLWYAVQQSEQPDGLSQVILIGDAPAKEKPAIARDRNASG
;
A
#
# COMPACT_ATOMS: atom_id res chain seq x y z
N MET A 1 1.90 2.27 0.41
CA MET A 1 3.33 1.91 0.29
C MET A 1 3.76 2.27 -1.11
N ASP A 2 4.83 3.03 -1.22
CA ASP A 2 5.49 3.29 -2.48
C ASP A 2 6.16 2.02 -3.01
N ALA A 3 5.91 1.69 -4.27
CA ALA A 3 6.50 0.55 -4.96
C ALA A 3 7.23 0.97 -6.25
N THR A 4 7.79 2.18 -6.29
CA THR A 4 8.71 2.59 -7.38
C THR A 4 10.11 2.01 -7.22
N GLY A 5 10.92 2.11 -8.27
CA GLY A 5 12.21 1.42 -8.37
C GLY A 5 13.17 1.74 -7.22
N SER A 6 13.19 2.98 -6.73
CA SER A 6 14.00 3.43 -5.59
C SER A 6 13.69 2.64 -4.31
N MET A 7 12.44 2.23 -4.14
CA MET A 7 11.94 1.56 -2.95
C MET A 7 12.27 0.07 -2.87
N SER A 8 12.97 -0.55 -3.83
CA SER A 8 13.16 -2.03 -3.87
C SER A 8 13.66 -2.67 -2.56
N SER A 9 14.69 -2.09 -1.94
CA SER A 9 15.24 -2.57 -0.67
C SER A 9 14.29 -2.32 0.51
N LEU A 10 13.72 -1.11 0.58
CA LEU A 10 12.75 -0.70 1.59
C LEU A 10 11.46 -1.52 1.52
N LEU A 11 10.98 -1.80 0.31
CA LEU A 11 9.83 -2.65 0.05
C LEU A 11 10.06 -4.02 0.67
N SER A 12 11.19 -4.66 0.37
CA SER A 12 11.53 -5.97 0.93
C SER A 12 11.53 -5.97 2.47
N ALA A 13 12.11 -4.94 3.10
CA ALA A 13 12.10 -4.79 4.56
C ALA A 13 10.69 -4.56 5.13
N VAL A 14 9.87 -3.75 4.46
CA VAL A 14 8.48 -3.48 4.85
C VAL A 14 7.65 -4.76 4.77
N LYS A 15 7.79 -5.58 3.72
CA LYS A 15 7.06 -6.85 3.59
C LYS A 15 7.29 -7.75 4.80
N GLU A 16 8.54 -7.97 5.17
CA GLU A 16 8.89 -8.81 6.31
C GLU A 16 8.42 -8.22 7.64
N THR A 17 8.59 -6.91 7.81
CA THR A 17 8.20 -6.21 9.04
C THR A 17 6.68 -6.24 9.24
N VAL A 18 5.91 -5.97 8.18
CA VAL A 18 4.44 -5.99 8.23
C VAL A 18 3.91 -7.39 8.50
N CYS A 19 4.44 -8.42 7.84
CA CYS A 19 4.02 -9.80 8.11
C CYS A 19 4.31 -10.19 9.57
N THR A 20 5.52 -9.89 10.06
CA THR A 20 5.91 -10.16 11.45
C THR A 20 5.03 -9.41 12.45
N MET A 21 4.76 -8.12 12.20
CA MET A 21 3.92 -7.31 13.07
C MET A 21 2.49 -7.84 13.12
N PHE A 22 1.93 -8.20 11.96
CA PHE A 22 0.56 -8.70 11.89
C PHE A 22 0.40 -10.08 12.54
N GLU A 23 1.39 -10.97 12.40
CA GLU A 23 1.45 -12.25 13.11
C GLU A 23 1.50 -12.09 14.63
N ARG A 24 2.31 -11.13 15.12
CA ARG A 24 2.42 -10.82 16.55
C ARG A 24 1.13 -10.22 17.09
N ALA A 25 0.52 -9.29 16.37
CA ALA A 25 -0.76 -8.70 16.73
C ALA A 25 -1.86 -9.78 16.87
N GLY A 26 -1.96 -10.69 15.89
CA GLY A 26 -2.91 -11.80 15.95
C GLY A 26 -2.71 -12.71 17.16
N THR A 27 -1.45 -13.01 17.52
CA THR A 27 -1.13 -13.80 18.72
C THR A 27 -1.62 -13.10 19.99
N VAL A 28 -1.34 -11.79 20.15
CA VAL A 28 -1.76 -11.01 21.33
C VAL A 28 -3.29 -10.94 21.43
N LEU A 29 -3.99 -10.70 20.33
CA LEU A 29 -5.46 -10.65 20.32
C LEU A 29 -6.07 -11.98 20.76
N LYS A 30 -5.53 -13.09 20.25
CA LYS A 30 -5.95 -14.44 20.63
C LYS A 30 -5.72 -14.72 22.11
N GLU A 31 -4.55 -14.36 22.65
CA GLU A 31 -4.23 -14.52 24.08
C GLU A 31 -5.16 -13.70 24.99
N LYS A 32 -5.67 -12.57 24.50
CA LYS A 32 -6.65 -11.73 25.20
C LYS A 32 -8.10 -12.16 25.00
N GLY A 33 -8.35 -13.21 24.22
CA GLY A 33 -9.71 -13.67 23.91
C GLY A 33 -10.51 -12.70 23.05
N LEU A 34 -9.83 -11.82 22.30
CA LEU A 34 -10.49 -10.88 21.40
C LEU A 34 -10.87 -11.56 20.07
N PRO A 35 -11.92 -11.08 19.40
CA PRO A 35 -12.30 -11.57 18.07
C PRO A 35 -11.17 -11.46 17.05
N SER A 36 -11.11 -12.39 16.10
CA SER A 36 -10.07 -12.40 15.05
C SER A 36 -10.17 -11.21 14.08
N ASP A 37 -11.33 -10.57 14.02
CA ASP A 37 -11.64 -9.39 13.23
C ASP A 37 -11.52 -8.07 14.03
N ALA A 38 -11.11 -8.14 15.29
CA ALA A 38 -10.84 -6.95 16.12
C ALA A 38 -9.67 -6.09 15.58
N PHE A 39 -8.83 -6.66 14.72
CA PHE A 39 -7.80 -5.96 13.99
C PHE A 39 -7.75 -6.46 12.55
N GLN A 40 -7.92 -5.54 11.61
CA GLN A 40 -7.86 -5.83 10.19
C GLN A 40 -6.79 -4.96 9.55
N MET A 41 -6.14 -5.50 8.52
CA MET A 41 -5.08 -4.79 7.81
C MET A 41 -5.24 -4.95 6.31
N GLN A 42 -5.04 -3.85 5.60
CA GLN A 42 -4.92 -3.85 4.15
C GLN A 42 -3.52 -3.37 3.76
N PHE A 43 -2.91 -4.03 2.78
CA PHE A 43 -1.67 -3.55 2.17
C PHE A 43 -1.99 -2.98 0.79
N VAL A 44 -1.60 -1.73 0.58
CA VAL A 44 -1.85 -1.01 -0.67
C VAL A 44 -0.52 -0.49 -1.20
N VAL A 45 -0.25 -0.77 -2.47
CA VAL A 45 0.87 -0.20 -3.19
C VAL A 45 0.40 0.78 -4.25
N TYR A 46 1.07 1.93 -4.30
CA TYR A 46 0.99 2.85 -5.42
C TYR A 46 2.34 2.90 -6.13
N ARG A 47 2.31 3.25 -7.42
CA ARG A 47 3.46 3.52 -8.26
C ARG A 47 3.19 4.76 -9.09
N ASP A 48 4.14 5.16 -9.91
CA ASP A 48 3.95 6.29 -10.80
C ASP A 48 3.12 5.97 -12.06
N TYR A 49 2.73 7.01 -12.79
CA TYR A 49 1.92 7.00 -14.01
C TYR A 49 2.55 6.26 -15.19
N ASP A 50 3.84 5.93 -15.11
CA ASP A 50 4.57 5.11 -16.08
C ASP A 50 4.32 3.59 -15.89
N CYS A 51 3.73 3.16 -14.77
CA CYS A 51 3.51 1.75 -14.40
C CYS A 51 2.15 1.18 -14.82
N LYS A 52 1.65 1.51 -16.02
CA LYS A 52 0.31 1.05 -16.45
C LYS A 52 0.17 -0.46 -16.61
N LYS A 53 1.24 -1.17 -17.01
CA LYS A 53 1.20 -2.62 -17.23
C LYS A 53 1.17 -3.40 -15.92
N GLU A 54 1.89 -2.92 -14.93
CA GLU A 54 2.05 -3.50 -13.60
C GLU A 54 0.89 -3.09 -12.66
N GLY A 55 0.25 -1.96 -12.97
CA GLY A 55 -0.80 -1.35 -12.18
C GLY A 55 -0.24 -0.24 -11.30
N ILE A 56 -0.76 0.97 -11.51
CA ILE A 56 -0.47 2.17 -10.71
C ILE A 56 -0.92 1.95 -9.25
N LEU A 57 -2.00 1.18 -9.03
CA LEU A 57 -2.53 0.85 -7.71
C LEU A 57 -2.81 -0.65 -7.61
N GLN A 58 -2.37 -1.29 -6.53
CA GLN A 58 -2.77 -2.64 -6.16
C GLN A 58 -3.08 -2.70 -4.66
N SER A 59 -4.14 -3.40 -4.29
CA SER A 59 -4.62 -3.48 -2.90
C SER A 59 -5.01 -4.91 -2.54
N SER A 60 -4.68 -5.35 -1.33
CA SER A 60 -5.26 -6.57 -0.75
C SER A 60 -6.73 -6.35 -0.38
N SER A 61 -7.45 -7.42 -0.03
CA SER A 61 -8.61 -7.32 0.85
C SER A 61 -8.21 -6.81 2.24
N TRP A 62 -9.20 -6.40 3.04
CA TRP A 62 -9.03 -6.28 4.48
C TRP A 62 -8.80 -7.67 5.08
N GLU A 63 -7.58 -7.90 5.55
CA GLU A 63 -7.16 -9.20 6.07
C GLU A 63 -7.25 -9.25 7.59
N THR A 64 -7.73 -10.39 8.09
CA THR A 64 -7.70 -10.79 9.50
C THR A 64 -6.65 -11.88 9.75
N LYS A 65 -6.10 -12.46 8.67
CA LYS A 65 -5.17 -13.59 8.72
C LYS A 65 -3.83 -13.18 8.09
N PRO A 66 -2.71 -13.28 8.84
CA PRO A 66 -1.41 -12.88 8.32
C PRO A 66 -0.97 -13.59 7.04
N ASN A 67 -1.30 -14.88 6.90
CA ASN A 67 -0.93 -15.65 5.71
C ASN A 67 -1.57 -15.13 4.42
N ASN A 68 -2.82 -14.63 4.49
CA ASN A 68 -3.48 -14.07 3.32
C ASN A 68 -2.77 -12.78 2.86
N LEU A 69 -2.44 -11.92 3.83
CA LEU A 69 -1.70 -10.69 3.56
C LEU A 69 -0.31 -11.00 2.99
N ARG A 70 0.40 -11.99 3.55
CA ARG A 70 1.71 -12.45 3.04
C ARG A 70 1.61 -12.93 1.60
N ASN A 71 0.58 -13.71 1.26
CA ASN A 71 0.37 -14.22 -0.09
C ASN A 71 0.16 -13.07 -1.10
N PHE A 72 -0.57 -12.02 -0.71
CA PHE A 72 -0.75 -10.83 -1.55
C PHE A 72 0.55 -10.03 -1.72
N ILE A 73 1.28 -9.81 -0.62
CA ILE A 73 2.46 -8.94 -0.61
C ILE A 73 3.67 -9.58 -1.31
N THR A 74 3.82 -10.90 -1.23
CA THR A 74 4.98 -11.65 -1.76
C THR A 74 5.29 -11.30 -3.24
N PRO A 75 4.34 -11.38 -4.19
CA PRO A 75 4.62 -11.12 -5.60
C PRO A 75 4.86 -9.64 -5.98
N ILE A 76 4.62 -8.68 -5.08
CA ILE A 76 4.74 -7.24 -5.40
C ILE A 76 6.19 -6.86 -5.69
N ALA A 77 6.50 -6.35 -6.87
CA ALA A 77 7.84 -5.82 -7.19
C ALA A 77 7.86 -4.29 -7.22
N ALA A 78 9.03 -3.72 -6.96
CA ALA A 78 9.33 -2.31 -7.16
C ALA A 78 9.58 -2.03 -8.64
N THR A 79 8.84 -1.09 -9.25
CA THR A 79 8.90 -0.78 -10.69
C THR A 79 8.47 0.68 -10.94
N GLY A 80 9.03 1.31 -11.98
CA GLY A 80 8.73 2.69 -12.38
C GLY A 80 9.44 3.74 -11.53
N GLY A 81 8.87 4.96 -11.52
CA GLY A 81 9.49 6.14 -10.91
C GLY A 81 10.45 6.83 -11.88
N GLY A 82 9.99 7.10 -13.11
CA GLY A 82 10.78 7.69 -14.20
C GLY A 82 11.24 9.13 -13.98
N ASP A 83 10.70 9.82 -12.98
CA ASP A 83 11.12 11.13 -12.46
C ASP A 83 11.27 11.09 -10.92
N TYR A 84 11.48 12.25 -10.28
CA TYR A 84 11.74 12.28 -8.84
C TYR A 84 10.46 12.25 -7.99
N GLU A 85 9.40 12.92 -8.43
CA GLU A 85 8.15 13.00 -7.67
C GLU A 85 7.23 11.80 -7.96
N GLU A 86 6.48 11.34 -6.96
CA GLU A 86 5.70 10.11 -7.06
C GLU A 86 4.18 10.36 -7.00
N ALA A 87 3.40 9.44 -7.58
CA ALA A 87 1.93 9.52 -7.63
C ALA A 87 1.26 9.10 -6.29
N ILE A 88 1.72 9.68 -5.19
CA ILE A 88 1.27 9.43 -3.82
C ILE A 88 -0.25 9.64 -3.68
N GLU A 89 -0.80 10.60 -4.42
CA GLU A 89 -2.23 10.93 -4.39
C GLU A 89 -3.12 9.76 -4.81
N ILE A 90 -2.62 8.80 -5.61
CA ILE A 90 -3.37 7.61 -5.99
C ILE A 90 -3.64 6.72 -4.77
N GLY A 91 -2.63 6.53 -3.92
CA GLY A 91 -2.76 5.79 -2.66
C GLY A 91 -3.69 6.50 -1.67
N LEU A 92 -3.58 7.83 -1.56
CA LEU A 92 -4.44 8.62 -0.67
C LEU A 92 -5.88 8.70 -1.15
N TRP A 93 -6.11 8.84 -2.46
CA TRP A 93 -7.44 8.77 -3.07
C TRP A 93 -8.13 7.46 -2.74
N TYR A 94 -7.41 6.33 -2.86
CA TYR A 94 -7.94 5.03 -2.48
C TYR A 94 -8.28 4.95 -0.99
N ALA A 95 -7.40 5.48 -0.12
CA ALA A 95 -7.66 5.53 1.32
C ALA A 95 -8.92 6.34 1.66
N VAL A 96 -9.17 7.46 0.99
CA VAL A 96 -10.41 8.24 1.16
C VAL A 96 -11.63 7.40 0.80
N GLN A 97 -11.59 6.65 -0.31
CA GLN A 97 -12.71 5.76 -0.68
C GLN A 97 -12.94 4.63 0.34
N GLN A 98 -11.88 4.10 0.95
CA GLN A 98 -12.01 3.12 2.04
C GLN A 98 -12.62 3.76 3.29
N SER A 99 -12.29 5.02 3.59
CA SER A 99 -12.86 5.73 4.73
C SER A 99 -14.36 5.99 4.64
N GLU A 100 -14.91 6.00 3.42
CA GLU A 100 -16.34 6.17 3.15
C GLU A 100 -17.13 4.85 3.26
N GLN A 101 -16.46 3.71 3.44
CA GLN A 101 -17.12 2.42 3.67
C GLN A 101 -17.78 2.36 5.07
N PRO A 102 -18.80 1.50 5.29
CA PRO A 102 -19.51 1.44 6.57
C PRO A 102 -18.62 1.22 7.80
N ASP A 103 -17.59 0.37 7.68
CA ASP A 103 -16.63 0.09 8.76
C ASP A 103 -15.55 1.19 8.90
N GLY A 104 -15.46 2.07 7.91
CA GLY A 104 -14.53 3.19 7.86
C GLY A 104 -13.05 2.80 7.74
N LEU A 105 -12.19 3.80 7.94
CA LEU A 105 -10.74 3.66 7.97
C LEU A 105 -10.20 4.36 9.22
N SER A 106 -9.56 3.61 10.11
CA SER A 106 -9.07 4.14 11.39
C SER A 106 -7.70 4.81 11.27
N GLN A 107 -6.80 4.24 10.48
CA GLN A 107 -5.42 4.70 10.38
C GLN A 107 -4.82 4.41 9.01
N VAL A 108 -3.97 5.34 8.53
CA VAL A 108 -3.15 5.18 7.33
C VAL A 108 -1.68 5.30 7.71
N ILE A 109 -0.87 4.36 7.25
CA ILE A 109 0.59 4.44 7.31
C ILE A 109 1.10 4.60 5.88
N LEU A 110 1.58 5.81 5.57
CA LEU A 110 2.21 6.12 4.30
C LEU A 110 3.72 5.91 4.42
N ILE A 111 4.30 5.16 3.48
CA ILE A 111 5.74 4.88 3.40
C ILE A 111 6.15 5.14 1.96
N GLY A 112 7.11 6.04 1.77
CA GLY A 112 7.73 6.41 0.48
C GLY A 112 9.00 7.21 0.73
N ASP A 113 9.86 7.33 -0.29
CA ASP A 113 11.17 7.99 -0.20
C ASP A 113 11.32 9.26 -1.05
N ALA A 114 10.25 9.63 -1.77
CA ALA A 114 10.22 10.80 -2.64
C ALA A 114 8.97 11.67 -2.41
N PRO A 115 8.98 12.95 -2.84
CA PRO A 115 7.85 13.87 -2.66
C PRO A 115 6.68 13.53 -3.59
N ALA A 116 5.49 14.05 -3.26
CA ALA A 116 4.32 13.92 -4.12
C ALA A 116 4.44 14.80 -5.37
N LYS A 117 3.89 14.32 -6.50
CA LYS A 117 3.74 15.16 -7.71
C LYS A 117 2.85 16.38 -7.44
N GLU A 118 3.24 17.52 -8.02
CA GLU A 118 2.38 18.70 -8.05
C GLU A 118 1.22 18.52 -9.06
N LYS A 119 0.14 19.30 -8.88
CA LYS A 119 -1.06 19.24 -9.74
C LYS A 119 -0.75 19.36 -11.24
N PRO A 120 0.16 20.25 -11.71
CA PRO A 120 0.49 20.30 -13.14
C PRO A 120 1.16 19.03 -13.64
N ALA A 121 2.06 18.43 -12.85
CA ALA A 121 2.72 17.16 -13.20
C ALA A 121 1.70 16.01 -13.27
N ILE A 122 0.82 15.90 -12.27
CA ILE A 122 -0.29 14.93 -12.27
C ILE A 122 -1.14 15.05 -13.55
N ALA A 123 -1.53 16.27 -13.93
CA ALA A 123 -2.33 16.50 -15.12
C ALA A 123 -1.59 16.14 -16.42
N ARG A 124 -0.28 16.41 -16.48
CA ARG A 124 0.58 16.03 -17.61
C ARG A 124 0.69 14.51 -17.72
N ASP A 125 1.04 13.83 -16.63
CA ASP A 125 1.44 12.43 -16.65
C ASP A 125 0.23 11.48 -16.79
N ARG A 126 -0.94 11.87 -16.27
CA ARG A 126 -2.21 11.17 -16.56
C ARG A 126 -2.53 11.10 -18.04
N ASN A 127 -2.22 12.17 -18.79
CA ASN A 127 -2.54 12.32 -20.20
C ASN A 127 -1.42 11.81 -21.13
N ALA A 128 -0.18 11.78 -20.65
CA ALA A 128 0.99 11.41 -21.46
C ALA A 128 1.09 9.89 -21.72
N SER A 129 0.55 9.06 -20.83
CA SER A 129 0.70 7.61 -20.89
C SER A 129 -0.31 6.92 -21.84
N GLY A 130 -0.59 7.50 -23.00
CA GLY A 130 -1.46 6.93 -24.05
C GLY A 130 -0.82 5.80 -24.84
#